data_AF-A0A7S0NUL6-F1
#
_entry.id   AF-A0A7S0NUL6-F1
#
_cell.length_a   1.000
_cell.length_b   1.000
_cell.length_c   1.000
_cell.angle_alpha   90.00
_cell.angle_beta   90.00
_cell.angle_gamma   90.00
#
_symmetry.space_group_name_H-M   'P 1'
#
loop_
_entity.id
_entity.type
_entity.pdbx_description
1 polymer ?
#
loop_
_entity_poly.entity_id
_entity_poly.type
_entity_poly.pdbx_seq_one_letter_code
_entity_poly.pdbx_strand_id
1 'polypeptide(L)'
;VVHNATHRIGCALIEPTAAEAAILGAYPGTTATIRGIVLARSPRAADVELSGLLVGLPPSESGGFHVHAGHTCESADGVFGHYFEAGTVDPWTPTNEPPAVYVSDARGAAHISLTMGGFSLSSEMAVLGRALVAHLAAPNAATRVACGVIGGGDVPGVSKAVATLEAYPGTADSVRGTFFLSEGDGALRIDGVLSGLPAGHAAGWHIHSGFSCAEASLVGGHYFDGLDDDPWNAANGFTYSSDATGAATLAHDLSLHNFTLTRSRPVLGRVLVVHNATH
;
A
#
# COMPACT_ATOMS: atom_id res chain seq x y z
N VAL A 1 11.14 27.28 -4.56
CA VAL A 1 12.48 27.83 -4.26
C VAL A 1 12.58 28.02 -2.75
N VAL A 2 13.66 27.56 -2.12
CA VAL A 2 13.96 27.74 -0.69
C VAL A 2 14.90 28.92 -0.53
N HIS A 3 14.69 29.75 0.49
CA HIS A 3 15.48 30.94 0.78
C HIS A 3 16.13 30.80 2.16
N ASN A 4 17.33 31.36 2.34
CA ASN A 4 17.80 31.76 3.66
C ASN A 4 17.62 33.28 3.84
N ALA A 5 18.20 33.85 4.89
CA ALA A 5 18.09 35.27 5.20
C ALA A 5 18.57 36.22 4.08
N THR A 6 19.45 35.78 3.17
CA THR A 6 20.12 36.68 2.20
C THR A 6 20.07 36.22 0.75
N HIS A 7 19.79 34.94 0.46
CA HIS A 7 19.74 34.42 -0.91
C HIS A 7 18.89 33.14 -1.03
N ARG A 8 18.62 32.74 -2.28
CA ARG A 8 17.95 31.49 -2.65
C ARG A 8 18.93 30.32 -2.52
N ILE A 9 18.55 29.28 -1.79
CA ILE A 9 19.43 28.15 -1.43
C ILE A 9 18.95 26.78 -1.96
N GLY A 10 17.80 26.74 -2.62
CA GLY A 10 17.32 25.50 -3.23
C GLY A 10 16.18 25.74 -4.22
N CYS A 11 16.06 24.87 -5.20
CA CYS A 11 14.92 24.80 -6.10
C CYS A 11 14.70 23.34 -6.52
N ALA A 12 13.47 23.03 -6.92
CA ALA A 12 13.13 21.76 -7.53
C ALA A 12 12.14 22.07 -8.66
N LEU A 13 12.25 21.33 -9.76
CA LEU A 13 11.20 21.25 -10.75
C LEU A 13 10.08 20.37 -10.18
N ILE A 14 8.83 20.79 -10.31
CA ILE A 14 7.69 19.96 -9.96
C ILE A 14 7.30 19.18 -11.21
N GLU A 15 7.39 17.86 -11.13
CA GLU A 15 7.07 16.95 -12.21
C GLU A 15 5.94 16.00 -11.77
N PRO A 16 5.06 15.55 -12.69
CA PRO A 16 4.12 14.49 -12.39
C PRO A 16 4.88 13.19 -12.07
N THR A 17 4.33 12.38 -11.18
CA THR A 17 4.90 11.08 -10.82
C THR A 17 3.83 10.00 -10.85
N ALA A 18 4.23 8.79 -11.22
CA ALA A 18 3.45 7.55 -11.06
C ALA A 18 3.98 6.69 -9.89
N ALA A 19 4.89 7.25 -9.08
CA ALA A 19 5.42 6.60 -7.89
C ALA A 19 4.47 6.78 -6.70
N GLU A 20 4.51 5.81 -5.81
CA GLU A 20 3.78 5.85 -4.54
C GLU A 20 4.72 6.29 -3.43
N ALA A 21 4.28 7.21 -2.58
CA ALA A 21 5.12 7.72 -1.51
C ALA A 21 4.90 6.93 -0.21
N ALA A 22 5.98 6.71 0.53
CA ALA A 22 5.97 6.40 1.95
C ALA A 22 6.50 7.63 2.69
N ILE A 23 5.72 8.16 3.63
CA ILE A 23 6.20 9.18 4.59
C ILE A 23 6.66 8.43 5.83
N LEU A 24 7.97 8.45 6.07
CA LEU A 24 8.57 7.76 7.20
C LEU A 24 8.63 8.70 8.40
N GLY A 25 8.13 8.21 9.54
CA GLY A 25 8.29 8.82 10.86
C GLY A 25 9.00 7.87 11.81
N ALA A 26 8.93 8.19 13.12
CA ALA A 26 9.44 7.32 14.17
C ALA A 26 8.84 5.92 14.07
N TYR A 27 9.66 4.88 14.27
CA TYR A 27 9.13 3.52 14.38
C TYR A 27 8.19 3.40 15.60
N PRO A 28 7.09 2.63 15.54
CA PRO A 28 6.16 2.47 16.65
C PRO A 28 6.85 2.09 17.96
N GLY A 29 6.48 2.78 19.04
CA GLY A 29 7.06 2.57 20.36
C GLY A 29 8.47 3.15 20.57
N THR A 30 8.99 3.91 19.61
CA THR A 30 10.30 4.59 19.74
C THR A 30 10.16 6.11 19.90
N THR A 31 11.22 6.75 20.40
CA THR A 31 11.34 8.21 20.47
C THR A 31 12.27 8.77 19.38
N ALA A 32 12.51 8.01 18.31
CA ALA A 32 13.35 8.45 17.21
C ALA A 32 12.73 9.69 16.52
N THR A 33 13.56 10.63 16.07
CA THR A 33 13.08 11.83 15.37
C THR A 33 13.30 11.77 13.86
N ILE A 34 13.50 10.55 13.33
CA ILE A 34 13.75 10.32 11.91
C ILE A 34 12.51 10.70 11.09
N ARG A 35 12.76 11.34 9.96
CA ARG A 35 11.74 11.78 9.00
C ARG A 35 12.22 11.46 7.61
N GLY A 36 11.31 11.13 6.71
CA GLY A 36 11.67 10.98 5.32
C GLY A 36 10.48 10.85 4.40
N ILE A 37 10.77 11.01 3.12
CA ILE A 37 9.83 10.70 2.04
C ILE A 37 10.60 9.81 1.07
N VAL A 38 10.07 8.62 0.82
CA VAL A 38 10.62 7.66 -0.13
C VAL A 38 9.53 7.30 -1.13
N LEU A 39 9.87 7.42 -2.41
CA LEU A 39 9.02 7.08 -3.53
C LEU A 39 9.35 5.66 -3.99
N ALA A 40 8.32 4.84 -4.14
CA ALA A 40 8.38 3.51 -4.71
C ALA A 40 7.76 3.52 -6.11
N ARG A 41 8.45 2.99 -7.10
CA ARG A 41 7.92 2.80 -8.46
C ARG A 41 8.43 1.51 -9.07
N SER A 42 7.68 0.96 -10.03
CA SER A 42 8.15 -0.16 -10.84
C SER A 42 8.60 0.35 -12.21
N PRO A 43 9.91 0.56 -12.45
CA PRO A 43 10.40 0.94 -13.78
C PRO A 43 10.27 -0.22 -14.78
N ARG A 44 10.15 -1.47 -14.28
CA ARG A 44 9.87 -2.69 -15.02
C ARG A 44 8.92 -3.57 -14.21
N ALA A 45 8.30 -4.56 -14.86
CA ALA A 45 7.29 -5.41 -14.23
C ALA A 45 7.78 -6.18 -12.98
N ALA A 46 9.07 -6.50 -12.91
CA ALA A 46 9.67 -7.29 -11.82
C ALA A 46 10.81 -6.55 -11.10
N ASP A 47 10.82 -5.22 -11.15
CA ASP A 47 11.72 -4.39 -10.37
C ASP A 47 10.92 -3.37 -9.55
N VAL A 48 11.36 -3.10 -8.33
CA VAL A 48 10.93 -1.92 -7.55
C VAL A 48 12.12 -1.01 -7.29
N GLU A 49 11.95 0.26 -7.62
CA GLU A 49 12.91 1.33 -7.32
C GLU A 49 12.37 2.15 -6.14
N LEU A 50 13.20 2.28 -5.10
CA LEU A 50 13.00 3.11 -3.94
C LEU A 50 13.96 4.30 -4.00
N SER A 51 13.43 5.51 -4.01
CA SER A 51 14.24 6.73 -4.06
C SER A 51 13.70 7.80 -3.13
N GLY A 52 14.58 8.55 -2.47
CA GLY A 52 14.12 9.58 -1.52
C GLY A 52 15.18 10.10 -0.59
N LEU A 53 14.73 10.67 0.52
CA LEU A 53 15.60 11.24 1.55
C LEU A 53 15.09 10.85 2.95
N LEU A 54 16.00 10.35 3.77
CA LEU A 54 15.82 10.20 5.22
C LEU A 54 16.72 11.21 5.93
N VAL A 55 16.22 11.80 7.03
CA VAL A 55 16.98 12.73 7.88
C VAL A 55 16.78 12.41 9.36
N GLY A 56 17.71 12.87 10.19
CA GLY A 56 17.69 12.59 11.63
C GLY A 56 18.25 11.21 11.99
N LEU A 57 18.97 10.59 11.05
CA LEU A 57 19.70 9.35 11.26
C LEU A 57 20.99 9.63 12.07
N PRO A 58 21.59 8.62 12.73
CA PRO A 58 22.95 8.75 13.25
C PRO A 58 23.92 9.21 12.16
N PRO A 59 24.79 10.21 12.40
CA PRO A 59 25.68 10.75 11.36
C PRO A 59 26.76 9.76 10.90
N SER A 60 27.04 9.73 9.60
CA SER A 60 28.11 8.92 9.01
C SER A 60 28.00 7.40 9.26
N GLU A 61 26.77 6.92 9.45
CA GLU A 61 26.47 5.52 9.70
C GLU A 61 25.77 4.86 8.51
N SER A 62 25.90 3.53 8.40
CA SER A 62 25.21 2.68 7.42
C SER A 62 24.24 1.73 8.13
N GLY A 63 22.96 1.80 7.78
CA GLY A 63 21.89 1.01 8.40
C GLY A 63 21.00 0.32 7.38
N GLY A 64 20.26 -0.71 7.81
CA GLY A 64 19.34 -1.44 6.94
C GLY A 64 18.14 -0.60 6.50
N PHE A 65 17.66 -0.81 5.27
CA PHE A 65 16.47 -0.16 4.73
C PHE A 65 15.64 -1.13 3.88
N HIS A 66 14.52 -1.60 4.42
CA HIS A 66 13.84 -2.79 3.90
C HIS A 66 12.32 -2.62 3.81
N VAL A 67 11.71 -3.32 2.86
CA VAL A 67 10.25 -3.54 2.87
C VAL A 67 9.95 -4.71 3.81
N HIS A 68 8.98 -4.52 4.69
CA HIS A 68 8.51 -5.51 5.66
C HIS A 68 7.17 -6.11 5.24
N ALA A 69 6.88 -7.31 5.76
CA ALA A 69 5.69 -8.07 5.38
C ALA A 69 4.38 -7.47 5.90
N GLY A 70 4.45 -6.63 6.94
CA GLY A 70 3.32 -5.93 7.51
C GLY A 70 2.77 -4.80 6.65
N HIS A 71 1.51 -4.45 6.90
CA HIS A 71 0.76 -3.43 6.17
C HIS A 71 0.39 -2.21 7.03
N THR A 72 1.07 -2.04 8.16
CA THR A 72 0.84 -0.93 9.08
C THR A 72 2.13 -0.49 9.76
N CYS A 73 2.17 0.79 10.12
CA CYS A 73 3.18 1.41 10.98
C CYS A 73 2.53 2.00 12.25
N GLU A 74 1.36 1.52 12.66
CA GLU A 74 0.68 1.99 13.88
C GLU A 74 1.15 1.22 15.13
N SER A 75 1.49 -0.06 14.97
CA SER A 75 2.06 -0.90 16.03
C SER A 75 3.24 -1.70 15.51
N ALA A 76 4.21 -1.99 16.39
CA ALA A 76 5.38 -2.78 16.02
C ALA A 76 5.00 -4.22 15.62
N ASP A 77 3.97 -4.78 16.27
CA ASP A 77 3.49 -6.14 16.04
C ASP A 77 2.89 -6.31 14.64
N GLY A 78 2.31 -5.24 14.08
CA GLY A 78 1.73 -5.25 12.73
C GLY A 78 2.72 -5.05 11.59
N VAL A 79 4.00 -4.74 11.89
CA VAL A 79 5.04 -4.53 10.87
C VAL A 79 5.64 -5.85 10.38
N PHE A 80 5.69 -6.87 11.23
CA PHE A 80 6.31 -8.18 10.92
C PHE A 80 7.79 -8.10 10.48
N GLY A 81 8.34 -9.20 9.94
CA GLY A 81 9.71 -9.30 9.42
C GLY A 81 9.88 -8.73 8.01
N HIS A 82 11.03 -8.95 7.39
CA HIS A 82 11.27 -8.56 5.99
C HIS A 82 10.29 -9.25 5.04
N TYR A 83 9.90 -8.56 3.96
CA TYR A 83 8.98 -9.11 2.95
C TYR A 83 9.74 -9.80 1.81
N PHE A 84 9.74 -11.13 1.79
CA PHE A 84 10.35 -11.92 0.72
C PHE A 84 9.68 -13.29 0.61
N GLU A 85 9.96 -14.00 -0.47
CA GLU A 85 9.38 -15.32 -0.74
C GLU A 85 9.82 -16.35 0.31
N ALA A 86 8.86 -17.07 0.89
CA ALA A 86 9.16 -18.03 1.95
C ALA A 86 10.07 -19.17 1.43
N GLY A 87 11.06 -19.55 2.24
CA GLY A 87 12.03 -20.60 1.87
C GLY A 87 13.13 -20.15 0.91
N THR A 88 13.18 -18.86 0.56
CA THR A 88 14.28 -18.26 -0.21
C THR A 88 15.29 -17.52 0.69
N VAL A 89 16.41 -17.09 0.10
CA VAL A 89 17.38 -16.22 0.79
C VAL A 89 16.81 -14.80 0.85
N ASP A 90 16.85 -14.20 2.03
CA ASP A 90 16.40 -12.83 2.26
C ASP A 90 17.16 -11.84 1.33
N PRO A 91 16.47 -11.13 0.42
CA PRO A 91 17.09 -10.16 -0.47
C PRO A 91 17.45 -8.85 0.24
N TRP A 92 16.88 -8.59 1.43
CA TRP A 92 17.05 -7.33 2.17
C TRP A 92 18.25 -7.34 3.14
N THR A 93 19.33 -8.02 2.76
CA THR A 93 20.54 -8.11 3.59
C THR A 93 21.64 -7.18 3.07
N PRO A 94 22.58 -6.74 3.94
CA PRO A 94 23.70 -5.90 3.52
C PRO A 94 24.72 -6.63 2.63
N THR A 95 24.62 -7.96 2.49
CA THR A 95 25.53 -8.79 1.69
C THR A 95 25.03 -9.07 0.27
N ASN A 96 23.79 -8.70 -0.05
CA ASN A 96 23.25 -8.84 -1.39
C ASN A 96 23.68 -7.69 -2.29
N GLU A 97 23.46 -7.86 -3.61
CA GLU A 97 23.73 -6.85 -4.61
C GLU A 97 22.44 -6.50 -5.39
N PRO A 98 21.96 -5.23 -5.32
CA PRO A 98 22.51 -4.15 -4.49
C PRO A 98 22.23 -4.39 -2.98
N PRO A 99 23.08 -3.86 -2.09
CA PRO A 99 22.87 -3.99 -0.66
C PRO A 99 21.68 -3.14 -0.21
N ALA A 100 20.78 -3.74 0.58
CA ALA A 100 19.58 -3.05 1.07
C ALA A 100 19.87 -2.15 2.28
N VAL A 101 20.77 -1.19 2.11
CA VAL A 101 21.24 -0.28 3.16
C VAL A 101 21.16 1.18 2.73
N TYR A 102 21.00 2.08 3.69
CA TYR A 102 21.26 3.51 3.50
C TYR A 102 22.65 3.86 4.02
N VAL A 103 23.25 4.93 3.51
CA VAL A 103 24.45 5.55 4.08
C VAL A 103 24.14 7.02 4.36
N SER A 104 24.26 7.40 5.63
CA SER A 104 24.01 8.77 6.08
C SER A 104 25.27 9.63 6.01
N ASP A 105 25.10 10.91 5.73
CA ASP A 105 26.18 11.89 5.75
C ASP A 105 26.50 12.38 7.17
N ALA A 106 27.48 13.28 7.30
CA ALA A 106 27.87 13.86 8.58
C ALA A 106 26.78 14.69 9.29
N ARG A 107 25.62 14.91 8.64
CA ARG A 107 24.45 15.58 9.20
C ARG A 107 23.31 14.61 9.49
N GLY A 108 23.51 13.30 9.31
CA GLY A 108 22.47 12.29 9.53
C GLY A 108 21.40 12.30 8.43
N ALA A 109 21.75 12.72 7.21
CA ALA A 109 20.89 12.65 6.04
C ALA A 109 21.35 11.54 5.09
N ALA A 110 20.43 10.72 4.60
CA ALA A 110 20.72 9.64 3.65
C ALA A 110 19.81 9.76 2.43
N HIS A 111 20.42 9.87 1.24
CA HIS A 111 19.71 9.70 -0.01
C HIS A 111 19.48 8.21 -0.25
N ILE A 112 18.22 7.84 -0.47
CA ILE A 112 17.84 6.48 -0.83
C ILE A 112 17.83 6.37 -2.35
N SER A 113 18.47 5.32 -2.86
CA SER A 113 18.50 4.94 -4.27
C SER A 113 18.76 3.44 -4.35
N LEU A 114 17.69 2.65 -4.24
CA LEU A 114 17.76 1.19 -4.21
C LEU A 114 16.81 0.62 -5.27
N THR A 115 17.31 -0.29 -6.11
CA THR A 115 16.47 -1.05 -7.04
C THR A 115 16.54 -2.52 -6.64
N MET A 116 15.39 -3.11 -6.30
CA MET A 116 15.29 -4.51 -5.91
C MET A 116 14.54 -5.30 -6.99
N GLY A 117 15.18 -6.35 -7.51
CA GLY A 117 14.57 -7.26 -8.48
C GLY A 117 13.71 -8.32 -7.81
N GLY A 118 12.74 -8.87 -8.55
CA GLY A 118 11.79 -9.87 -8.06
C GLY A 118 10.63 -9.28 -7.25
N PHE A 119 10.45 -7.96 -7.28
CA PHE A 119 9.36 -7.24 -6.63
C PHE A 119 8.67 -6.32 -7.64
N SER A 120 7.44 -5.94 -7.32
CA SER A 120 6.69 -4.95 -8.08
C SER A 120 5.97 -3.98 -7.15
N LEU A 121 5.44 -2.89 -7.71
CA LEU A 121 4.57 -2.01 -6.95
C LEU A 121 3.27 -2.72 -6.57
N SER A 122 2.60 -3.38 -7.52
CA SER A 122 1.21 -3.85 -7.34
C SER A 122 0.88 -5.21 -7.97
N SER A 123 1.84 -5.95 -8.53
CA SER A 123 1.63 -7.25 -9.15
C SER A 123 2.32 -8.38 -8.37
N GLU A 124 3.18 -9.18 -9.00
CA GLU A 124 3.92 -10.23 -8.32
C GLU A 124 4.86 -9.63 -7.27
N MET A 125 4.87 -10.21 -6.06
CA MET A 125 5.62 -9.68 -4.93
C MET A 125 5.38 -8.17 -4.69
N ALA A 126 4.10 -7.76 -4.74
CA ALA A 126 3.69 -6.36 -4.58
C ALA A 126 4.14 -5.75 -3.25
N VAL A 127 4.71 -4.53 -3.32
CA VAL A 127 5.13 -3.75 -2.14
C VAL A 127 4.16 -2.64 -1.73
N LEU A 128 3.17 -2.30 -2.57
CA LEU A 128 2.15 -1.30 -2.24
C LEU A 128 1.42 -1.68 -0.95
N GLY A 129 1.19 -0.71 -0.08
CA GLY A 129 0.54 -0.89 1.22
C GLY A 129 1.42 -1.57 2.26
N ARG A 130 2.68 -1.92 1.97
CA ARG A 130 3.59 -2.52 2.96
C ARG A 130 4.38 -1.48 3.73
N ALA A 131 4.82 -1.87 4.93
CA ALA A 131 5.71 -1.07 5.75
C ALA A 131 7.12 -1.01 5.16
N LEU A 132 7.67 0.19 5.07
CA LEU A 132 9.05 0.49 4.69
C LEU A 132 9.79 0.97 5.93
N VAL A 133 10.86 0.26 6.31
CA VAL A 133 11.49 0.38 7.63
C VAL A 133 12.97 0.69 7.51
N ALA A 134 13.43 1.67 8.28
CA ALA A 134 14.85 1.94 8.49
C ALA A 134 15.34 1.34 9.81
N HIS A 135 16.54 0.77 9.81
CA HIS A 135 17.19 0.16 10.96
C HIS A 135 18.50 0.89 11.29
N LEU A 136 18.97 0.77 12.54
CA LEU A 136 20.30 1.28 12.92
C LEU A 136 21.44 0.49 12.26
N ALA A 137 22.64 1.06 12.33
CA ALA A 137 23.88 0.36 11.98
C ALA A 137 24.25 -0.74 12.99
N ALA A 138 25.16 -1.62 12.57
CA ALA A 138 25.84 -2.52 13.50
C ALA A 138 26.53 -1.73 14.64
N PRO A 139 26.53 -2.23 15.89
CA PRO A 139 26.08 -3.56 16.32
C PRO A 139 24.56 -3.68 16.55
N ASN A 140 23.79 -2.60 16.38
CA ASN A 140 22.37 -2.53 16.71
C ASN A 140 21.45 -2.78 15.51
N ALA A 141 21.91 -3.53 14.50
CA ALA A 141 21.27 -3.67 13.19
C ALA A 141 19.83 -4.23 13.21
N ALA A 142 19.40 -4.86 14.30
CA ALA A 142 18.01 -5.30 14.49
C ALA A 142 17.07 -4.18 14.96
N THR A 143 17.60 -3.01 15.35
CA THR A 143 16.82 -1.91 15.92
C THR A 143 16.15 -1.12 14.81
N ARG A 144 14.82 -1.20 14.76
CA ARG A 144 13.98 -0.44 13.84
C ARG A 144 13.77 0.98 14.37
N VAL A 145 13.97 1.98 13.53
CA VAL A 145 13.98 3.39 13.95
C VAL A 145 13.10 4.31 13.13
N ALA A 146 12.69 3.89 11.92
CA ALA A 146 11.68 4.60 11.14
C ALA A 146 10.71 3.64 10.47
N CYS A 147 9.47 4.09 10.24
CA CYS A 147 8.43 3.34 9.53
C CYS A 147 7.57 4.29 8.69
N GLY A 148 7.21 3.88 7.48
CA GLY A 148 6.15 4.49 6.66
C GLY A 148 5.51 3.43 5.78
N VAL A 149 4.23 3.59 5.41
CA VAL A 149 3.53 2.66 4.52
C VAL A 149 3.63 3.15 3.08
N ILE A 150 4.05 2.29 2.15
CA ILE A 150 4.14 2.63 0.72
C ILE A 150 2.72 2.87 0.18
N GLY A 151 2.45 4.08 -0.32
CA GLY A 151 1.13 4.49 -0.80
C GLY A 151 0.08 4.65 0.30
N GLY A 152 0.45 4.53 1.59
CA GLY A 152 -0.46 4.59 2.73
C GLY A 152 -0.15 5.72 3.72
N GLY A 153 -1.07 5.96 4.66
CA GLY A 153 -0.94 7.02 5.68
C GLY A 153 -1.35 8.41 5.17
N ASP A 154 -0.92 9.45 5.89
CA ASP A 154 -1.17 10.87 5.59
C ASP A 154 -0.45 11.39 4.32
N VAL A 155 -0.11 10.50 3.37
CA VAL A 155 0.47 10.89 2.08
C VAL A 155 -0.52 11.78 1.34
N PRO A 156 -0.20 13.07 1.12
CA PRO A 156 -1.07 13.95 0.36
C PRO A 156 -1.01 13.53 -1.12
N GLY A 157 -2.13 13.03 -1.68
CA GLY A 157 -2.24 12.85 -3.13
C GLY A 157 -2.95 11.58 -3.59
N VAL A 158 -3.07 10.55 -2.76
CA VAL A 158 -3.84 9.35 -3.15
C VAL A 158 -5.33 9.60 -2.94
N SER A 159 -5.95 10.19 -3.95
CA SER A 159 -7.39 10.48 -3.98
C SER A 159 -8.14 9.63 -5.00
N LYS A 160 -7.44 8.75 -5.71
CA LYS A 160 -7.99 7.88 -6.77
C LYS A 160 -7.25 6.55 -6.76
N ALA A 161 -7.98 5.47 -6.96
CA ALA A 161 -7.43 4.13 -7.14
C ALA A 161 -8.28 3.34 -8.14
N VAL A 162 -7.70 2.25 -8.67
CA VAL A 162 -8.39 1.33 -9.57
C VAL A 162 -8.21 -0.09 -9.05
N ALA A 163 -9.29 -0.87 -9.06
CA ALA A 163 -9.22 -2.32 -8.89
C ALA A 163 -9.73 -3.00 -10.17
N THR A 164 -8.90 -3.87 -10.74
CA THR A 164 -9.28 -4.69 -11.89
C THR A 164 -9.60 -6.09 -11.38
N LEU A 165 -10.82 -6.53 -11.61
CA LEU A 165 -11.32 -7.82 -11.15
C LEU A 165 -11.00 -8.90 -12.19
N GLU A 166 -10.43 -10.00 -11.70
CA GLU A 166 -10.24 -11.25 -12.42
C GLU A 166 -11.05 -12.38 -11.76
N ALA A 167 -10.90 -13.61 -12.27
CA ALA A 167 -11.53 -14.77 -11.66
C ALA A 167 -11.06 -14.94 -10.20
N TYR A 168 -11.98 -15.34 -9.31
CA TYR A 168 -11.61 -15.63 -7.93
C TYR A 168 -10.62 -16.82 -7.89
N PRO A 169 -9.58 -16.79 -7.04
CA PRO A 169 -8.58 -17.85 -7.02
C PRO A 169 -9.18 -19.24 -6.80
N GLY A 170 -8.85 -20.17 -7.70
CA GLY A 170 -9.34 -21.55 -7.65
C GLY A 170 -10.73 -21.76 -8.28
N THR A 171 -11.34 -20.75 -8.91
CA THR A 171 -12.58 -20.91 -9.68
C THR A 171 -12.33 -20.89 -11.18
N ALA A 172 -13.31 -21.37 -11.95
CA ALA A 172 -13.31 -21.32 -13.41
C ALA A 172 -14.18 -20.16 -13.95
N ASP A 173 -14.48 -19.17 -13.10
CA ASP A 173 -15.40 -18.09 -13.45
C ASP A 173 -14.78 -17.14 -14.49
N SER A 174 -15.63 -16.57 -15.33
CA SER A 174 -15.25 -15.61 -16.36
C SER A 174 -15.58 -14.16 -15.98
N VAL A 175 -15.96 -13.91 -14.72
CA VAL A 175 -16.30 -12.57 -14.23
C VAL A 175 -15.12 -11.62 -14.45
N ARG A 176 -15.41 -10.43 -14.95
CA ARG A 176 -14.45 -9.34 -15.14
C ARG A 176 -15.06 -8.06 -14.60
N GLY A 177 -14.19 -7.14 -14.21
CA GLY A 177 -14.65 -5.84 -13.75
C GLY A 177 -13.54 -4.82 -13.63
N THR A 178 -13.94 -3.56 -13.61
CA THR A 178 -13.07 -2.47 -13.24
C THR A 178 -13.82 -1.57 -12.29
N PHE A 179 -13.19 -1.30 -11.15
CA PHE A 179 -13.66 -0.39 -10.13
C PHE A 179 -12.75 0.82 -10.10
N PHE A 180 -13.34 1.99 -10.04
CA PHE A 180 -12.68 3.25 -9.80
C PHE A 180 -13.08 3.75 -8.42
N LEU A 181 -12.09 3.91 -7.56
CA LEU A 181 -12.27 4.44 -6.22
C LEU A 181 -11.77 5.88 -6.22
N SER A 182 -12.50 6.78 -5.57
CA SER A 182 -12.06 8.17 -5.41
C SER A 182 -12.46 8.75 -4.07
N GLU A 183 -11.62 9.64 -3.54
CA GLU A 183 -11.95 10.45 -2.37
C GLU A 183 -12.41 11.84 -2.82
N GLY A 184 -13.58 12.24 -2.36
CA GLY A 184 -14.15 13.57 -2.56
C GLY A 184 -15.11 13.91 -1.41
N ASP A 185 -15.15 15.17 -0.99
CA ASP A 185 -16.10 15.68 0.01
C ASP A 185 -16.14 14.89 1.35
N GLY A 186 -15.01 14.30 1.75
CA GLY A 186 -14.88 13.55 2.99
C GLY A 186 -15.41 12.11 2.94
N ALA A 187 -15.75 11.60 1.76
CA ALA A 187 -16.20 10.22 1.55
C ALA A 187 -15.36 9.49 0.49
N LEU A 188 -15.24 8.18 0.65
CA LEU A 188 -14.76 7.27 -0.39
C LEU A 188 -15.92 6.90 -1.30
N ARG A 189 -15.79 7.19 -2.59
CA ARG A 189 -16.70 6.76 -3.64
C ARG A 189 -16.10 5.58 -4.40
N ILE A 190 -16.93 4.60 -4.73
CA ILE A 190 -16.56 3.43 -5.54
C ILE A 190 -17.57 3.30 -6.68
N ASP A 191 -17.09 3.48 -7.90
CA ASP A 191 -17.82 3.21 -9.14
C ASP A 191 -17.27 1.92 -9.75
N GLY A 192 -18.11 1.07 -10.31
CA GLY A 192 -17.67 -0.18 -10.91
C GLY A 192 -18.52 -0.61 -12.10
N VAL A 193 -17.89 -1.31 -13.03
CA VAL A 193 -18.54 -1.99 -14.14
C VAL A 193 -18.10 -3.44 -14.12
N LEU A 194 -19.07 -4.35 -14.16
CA LEU A 194 -18.90 -5.79 -14.11
C LEU A 194 -19.46 -6.45 -15.37
N SER A 195 -18.89 -7.59 -15.75
CA SER A 195 -19.38 -8.45 -16.82
C SER A 195 -19.10 -9.92 -16.52
N GLY A 196 -19.72 -10.82 -17.28
CA GLY A 196 -19.59 -12.28 -17.09
C GLY A 196 -20.37 -12.81 -15.88
N LEU A 197 -21.32 -12.03 -15.36
CA LEU A 197 -22.20 -12.43 -14.26
C LEU A 197 -23.37 -13.29 -14.79
N PRO A 198 -24.05 -14.08 -13.95
CA PRO A 198 -25.31 -14.70 -14.34
C PRO A 198 -26.33 -13.63 -14.76
N ALA A 199 -27.12 -13.88 -15.81
CA ALA A 199 -28.06 -12.89 -16.34
C ALA A 199 -29.25 -12.64 -15.38
N GLY A 200 -29.61 -11.39 -15.15
CA GLY A 200 -30.74 -11.02 -14.29
C GLY A 200 -30.56 -11.39 -12.82
N HIS A 201 -29.31 -11.41 -12.34
CA HIS A 201 -28.93 -11.91 -11.01
C HIS A 201 -28.53 -10.77 -10.08
N ALA A 202 -28.77 -10.94 -8.79
CA ALA A 202 -28.37 -9.99 -7.76
C ALA A 202 -27.54 -10.68 -6.66
N ALA A 203 -26.44 -10.04 -6.26
CA ALA A 203 -25.53 -10.54 -5.24
C ALA A 203 -24.68 -9.41 -4.63
N GLY A 204 -23.81 -9.73 -3.67
CA GLY A 204 -22.96 -8.77 -2.96
C GLY A 204 -21.60 -8.50 -3.59
N TRP A 205 -20.97 -7.39 -3.20
CA TRP A 205 -19.56 -7.09 -3.48
C TRP A 205 -18.96 -6.34 -2.29
N HIS A 206 -17.73 -6.70 -1.88
CA HIS A 206 -17.17 -6.24 -0.60
C HIS A 206 -15.67 -5.97 -0.70
N ILE A 207 -15.14 -5.19 0.26
CA ILE A 207 -13.70 -5.06 0.47
C ILE A 207 -13.29 -6.03 1.57
N HIS A 208 -12.30 -6.85 1.29
CA HIS A 208 -11.79 -7.88 2.19
C HIS A 208 -10.49 -7.44 2.89
N SER A 209 -10.16 -8.10 3.99
CA SER A 209 -9.03 -7.75 4.86
C SER A 209 -7.68 -8.12 4.26
N GLY A 210 -7.66 -9.03 3.28
CA GLY A 210 -6.46 -9.47 2.59
C GLY A 210 -5.92 -8.44 1.59
N PHE A 211 -4.68 -8.68 1.16
CA PHE A 211 -3.91 -7.80 0.28
C PHE A 211 -3.45 -8.51 -1.00
N SER A 212 -3.98 -9.72 -1.28
CA SER A 212 -3.59 -10.51 -2.45
C SER A 212 -4.73 -11.37 -2.96
N CYS A 213 -4.86 -11.40 -4.29
CA CYS A 213 -5.71 -12.33 -5.04
C CYS A 213 -4.92 -13.52 -5.61
N ALA A 214 -3.71 -13.81 -5.13
CA ALA A 214 -2.94 -14.95 -5.65
C ALA A 214 -3.53 -16.30 -5.22
N GLU A 215 -4.06 -16.38 -3.99
CA GLU A 215 -4.66 -17.58 -3.41
C GLU A 215 -5.87 -17.22 -2.56
N ALA A 216 -6.87 -18.11 -2.51
CA ALA A 216 -8.11 -17.88 -1.77
C ALA A 216 -7.88 -17.67 -0.26
N SER A 217 -6.83 -18.29 0.30
CA SER A 217 -6.42 -18.14 1.70
C SER A 217 -5.90 -16.73 2.04
N LEU A 218 -5.41 -15.99 1.03
CA LEU A 218 -4.81 -14.66 1.21
C LEU A 218 -5.82 -13.51 1.08
N VAL A 219 -7.04 -13.81 0.61
CA VAL A 219 -8.13 -12.83 0.46
C VAL A 219 -8.69 -12.41 1.81
N GLY A 220 -8.77 -13.32 2.79
CA GLY A 220 -9.33 -13.04 4.11
C GLY A 220 -10.86 -12.82 4.10
N GLY A 221 -11.38 -12.35 5.23
CA GLY A 221 -12.81 -12.01 5.39
C GLY A 221 -13.11 -10.55 5.06
N HIS A 222 -14.32 -10.09 5.35
CA HIS A 222 -14.72 -8.69 5.17
C HIS A 222 -13.85 -7.74 6.00
N TYR A 223 -13.49 -6.58 5.42
CA TYR A 223 -12.65 -5.58 6.09
C TYR A 223 -13.49 -4.46 6.71
N PHE A 224 -13.70 -4.51 8.02
CA PHE A 224 -14.49 -3.49 8.71
C PHE A 224 -13.77 -2.84 9.89
N ASP A 225 -12.46 -3.09 10.03
CA ASP A 225 -11.55 -2.40 10.94
C ASP A 225 -12.13 -2.16 12.36
N GLY A 226 -12.60 -3.25 12.98
CA GLY A 226 -13.10 -3.22 14.36
C GLY A 226 -14.42 -2.50 14.58
N LEU A 227 -15.21 -2.23 13.53
CA LEU A 227 -16.62 -1.85 13.68
C LEU A 227 -17.42 -2.96 14.37
N ASP A 228 -18.44 -2.57 15.14
CA ASP A 228 -19.31 -3.51 15.87
C ASP A 228 -20.16 -4.38 14.91
N ASP A 229 -20.57 -3.78 13.78
CA ASP A 229 -21.36 -4.43 12.73
C ASP A 229 -20.62 -4.41 11.39
N ASP A 230 -20.82 -5.47 10.60
CA ASP A 230 -20.29 -5.57 9.24
C ASP A 230 -21.00 -4.58 8.31
N PRO A 231 -20.29 -3.57 7.75
CA PRO A 231 -20.91 -2.58 6.88
C PRO A 231 -21.21 -3.15 5.49
N TRP A 232 -20.58 -4.26 5.08
CA TRP A 232 -20.63 -4.84 3.74
C TRP A 232 -21.84 -5.76 3.56
N ASN A 233 -23.04 -5.24 3.81
CA ASN A 233 -24.28 -6.00 3.74
C ASN A 233 -25.28 -5.38 2.77
N ALA A 234 -26.28 -6.17 2.38
CA ALA A 234 -27.31 -5.72 1.45
C ALA A 234 -28.15 -4.53 1.95
N ALA A 235 -28.36 -4.39 3.26
CA ALA A 235 -29.11 -3.26 3.82
C ALA A 235 -28.37 -1.92 3.66
N ASN A 236 -27.04 -1.96 3.64
CA ASN A 236 -26.18 -0.82 3.33
C ASN A 236 -25.96 -0.62 1.82
N GLY A 237 -26.62 -1.42 0.99
CA GLY A 237 -26.63 -1.27 -0.46
C GLY A 237 -25.44 -1.94 -1.16
N PHE A 238 -24.55 -2.66 -0.48
CA PHE A 238 -23.39 -3.33 -1.09
C PHE A 238 -23.77 -4.57 -1.92
N THR A 239 -24.55 -4.32 -2.96
CA THR A 239 -25.07 -5.32 -3.89
C THR A 239 -24.91 -4.83 -5.33
N TYR A 240 -25.01 -5.74 -6.28
CA TYR A 240 -25.17 -5.43 -7.69
C TYR A 240 -26.40 -6.16 -8.24
N SER A 241 -26.89 -5.70 -9.39
CA SER A 241 -27.88 -6.42 -10.19
C SER A 241 -27.40 -6.43 -11.63
N SER A 242 -27.27 -7.62 -12.20
CA SER A 242 -26.87 -7.78 -13.60
C SER A 242 -28.07 -7.71 -14.53
N ASP A 243 -27.85 -7.18 -15.73
CA ASP A 243 -28.83 -7.17 -16.80
C ASP A 243 -28.93 -8.52 -17.52
N ALA A 244 -29.72 -8.58 -18.59
CA ALA A 244 -29.91 -9.79 -19.40
C ALA A 244 -28.63 -10.26 -20.11
N THR A 245 -27.60 -9.41 -20.19
CA THR A 245 -26.28 -9.73 -20.78
C THR A 245 -25.27 -10.18 -19.73
N GLY A 246 -25.63 -10.16 -18.44
CA GLY A 246 -24.71 -10.47 -17.35
C GLY A 246 -23.75 -9.31 -17.03
N ALA A 247 -24.13 -8.07 -17.37
CA ALA A 247 -23.38 -6.86 -17.05
C ALA A 247 -24.02 -6.11 -15.88
N ALA A 248 -23.23 -5.48 -15.02
CA ALA A 248 -23.72 -4.64 -13.93
C ALA A 248 -22.91 -3.34 -13.83
N THR A 249 -23.55 -2.26 -13.40
CA THR A 249 -22.87 -1.02 -13.02
C THR A 249 -23.25 -0.68 -11.58
N LEU A 250 -22.27 -0.29 -10.79
CA LEU A 250 -22.42 0.05 -9.38
C LEU A 250 -21.78 1.41 -9.10
N ALA A 251 -22.37 2.13 -8.16
CA ALA A 251 -21.89 3.42 -7.69
C ALA A 251 -22.29 3.57 -6.22
N HIS A 252 -21.30 3.62 -5.34
CA HIS A 252 -21.52 3.68 -3.90
C HIS A 252 -20.64 4.72 -3.23
N ASP A 253 -21.26 5.56 -2.41
CA ASP A 253 -20.56 6.51 -1.55
C ASP A 253 -20.50 5.92 -0.13
N LEU A 254 -19.30 5.61 0.37
CA LEU A 254 -19.05 5.01 1.68
C LEU A 254 -19.00 6.05 2.81
N SER A 255 -19.85 7.07 2.74
CA SER A 255 -19.85 8.20 3.68
C SER A 255 -20.13 7.81 5.14
N LEU A 256 -20.72 6.63 5.37
CA LEU A 256 -21.29 6.25 6.67
C LEU A 256 -20.28 5.66 7.67
N HIS A 257 -19.10 5.23 7.24
CA HIS A 257 -18.18 4.44 8.09
C HIS A 257 -16.74 4.96 8.09
N ASN A 258 -16.50 6.16 7.54
CA ASN A 258 -15.18 6.80 7.46
C ASN A 258 -14.09 5.92 6.82
N PHE A 259 -14.46 5.14 5.79
CA PHE A 259 -13.46 4.48 4.94
C PHE A 259 -12.77 5.51 4.05
N THR A 260 -11.48 5.32 3.86
CA THR A 260 -10.61 6.15 3.02
C THR A 260 -9.68 5.23 2.23
N LEU A 261 -9.00 5.75 1.21
CA LEU A 261 -7.94 5.02 0.52
C LEU A 261 -6.76 4.76 1.46
N THR A 262 -6.27 5.79 2.17
CA THR A 262 -4.97 5.70 2.87
C THR A 262 -4.96 6.05 4.34
N ARG A 263 -6.04 6.63 4.88
CA ARG A 263 -6.10 7.17 6.26
C ARG A 263 -7.04 6.33 7.14
N SER A 264 -8.15 6.89 7.62
CA SER A 264 -9.13 6.19 8.44
C SER A 264 -9.68 4.96 7.70
N ARG A 265 -9.60 3.78 8.32
CA ARG A 265 -9.99 2.49 7.74
C ARG A 265 -9.51 2.36 6.29
N PRO A 266 -8.18 2.30 6.05
CA PRO A 266 -7.64 2.42 4.70
C PRO A 266 -7.98 1.18 3.87
N VAL A 267 -8.43 1.38 2.64
CA VAL A 267 -8.79 0.29 1.70
C VAL A 267 -7.76 0.08 0.60
N LEU A 268 -6.82 1.00 0.40
CA LEU A 268 -5.80 0.85 -0.64
C LEU A 268 -4.94 -0.40 -0.39
N GLY A 269 -4.67 -1.15 -1.46
CA GLY A 269 -3.94 -2.41 -1.41
C GLY A 269 -4.77 -3.60 -0.96
N ARG A 270 -5.98 -3.40 -0.43
CA ARG A 270 -6.89 -4.48 -0.05
C ARG A 270 -7.60 -5.08 -1.25
N VAL A 271 -8.10 -6.30 -1.08
CA VAL A 271 -8.83 -7.02 -2.12
C VAL A 271 -10.29 -6.58 -2.18
N LEU A 272 -10.81 -6.36 -3.38
CA LEU A 272 -12.24 -6.22 -3.66
C LEU A 272 -12.77 -7.54 -4.24
N VAL A 273 -13.86 -8.06 -3.67
CA VAL A 273 -14.46 -9.35 -4.06
C VAL A 273 -15.89 -9.15 -4.55
N VAL A 274 -16.27 -9.84 -5.62
CA VAL A 274 -17.65 -9.91 -6.12
C VAL A 274 -18.19 -11.32 -5.86
N HIS A 275 -19.35 -11.41 -5.22
CA HIS A 275 -19.97 -12.65 -4.81
C HIS A 275 -21.08 -13.08 -5.80
N ASN A 276 -21.44 -14.36 -5.78
CA ASN A 276 -22.59 -14.91 -6.50
C ASN A 276 -23.85 -15.05 -5.60
N ALA A 277 -23.79 -14.58 -4.36
CA ALA A 277 -24.93 -14.52 -3.46
C ALA A 277 -24.92 -13.18 -2.70
N THR A 278 -26.08 -12.74 -2.22
CA THR A 278 -26.15 -11.64 -1.25
C THR A 278 -25.74 -12.13 0.13
N HIS A 279 -24.97 -11.32 0.84
CA HIS A 279 -24.57 -11.54 2.23
C HIS A 279 -25.21 -10.47 3.13
#